data_AF-A0A833PF94-F1
#
_entry.id   AF-A0A833PF94-F1
#
_cell.length_a   1.000
_cell.length_b   1.000
_cell.length_c   1.000
_cell.angle_alpha   90.00
_cell.angle_beta   90.00
_cell.angle_gamma   90.00
#
_symmetry.space_group_name_H-M   'P 1'
#
loop_
_entity.id
_entity.type
_entity.pdbx_description
1 polymer ?
#
loop_
_entity_poly.entity_id
_entity_poly.type
_entity_poly.pdbx_seq_one_letter_code
_entity_poly.pdbx_strand_id
1 'polypeptide(L)'
;MRNPYQRKAASSAQKNTVQATDQYKAFIEKIVSDAKVFALYDEGWALCATPTGQQAVAVWQSKSLAQLLVKDNWSRYNVQEVNFISFIEQMIPFIHQNNTLLSINLTPEGQNVLVSGRKFLLDIKSYLYQLYTNQLELFQDQTRLPLPRKIRIHH
;
A
#
# COMPACT_ATOMS: atom_id res chain seq x y z
N MET A 1 31.16 -1.34 -37.66
CA MET A 1 30.00 -2.15 -37.23
C MET A 1 29.50 -1.57 -35.91
N ARG A 2 28.26 -1.06 -35.85
CA ARG A 2 27.67 -0.46 -34.63
C ARG A 2 26.78 -1.51 -33.95
N ASN A 3 27.01 -1.76 -32.66
CA ASN A 3 26.17 -2.62 -31.82
C ASN A 3 24.78 -1.95 -31.62
N PRO A 4 23.68 -2.49 -32.17
CA PRO A 4 22.38 -1.80 -32.17
C PRO A 4 21.57 -1.93 -30.87
N TYR A 5 22.08 -2.62 -29.83
CA TYR A 5 21.26 -2.99 -28.66
C TYR A 5 21.52 -2.22 -27.36
N GLN A 6 22.17 -1.05 -27.38
CA GLN A 6 22.53 -0.34 -26.14
C GLN A 6 21.67 0.88 -25.76
N ARG A 7 20.46 1.07 -26.29
CA ARG A 7 19.64 2.26 -25.94
C ARG A 7 18.13 2.01 -25.79
N LYS A 8 17.69 1.05 -24.96
CA LYS A 8 16.26 0.97 -24.54
C LYS A 8 15.97 0.52 -23.10
N ALA A 9 16.94 0.00 -22.34
CA ALA A 9 16.67 -0.51 -20.98
C ALA A 9 16.53 0.59 -19.91
N ALA A 10 17.30 1.68 -20.03
CA ALA A 10 17.27 2.76 -19.03
C ALA A 10 15.97 3.59 -19.09
N SER A 11 15.40 3.80 -20.27
CA SER A 11 14.19 4.61 -20.44
C SER A 11 12.91 3.88 -20.00
N SER A 12 12.84 2.55 -20.19
CA SER A 12 11.73 1.73 -19.68
C SER A 12 11.77 1.56 -18.16
N ALA A 13 12.95 1.34 -17.59
CA ALA A 13 13.13 1.27 -16.14
C ALA A 13 12.76 2.61 -15.46
N GLN A 14 13.21 3.73 -16.02
CA GLN A 14 12.85 5.06 -15.51
C GLN A 14 11.35 5.34 -15.60
N LYS A 15 10.71 4.97 -16.72
CA LYS A 15 9.25 5.12 -16.91
C LYS A 15 8.45 4.28 -15.91
N ASN A 16 8.86 3.04 -15.66
CA ASN A 16 8.21 2.16 -14.69
C ASN A 16 8.36 2.68 -13.25
N THR A 17 9.53 3.23 -12.89
CA THR A 17 9.76 3.82 -11.56
C THR A 17 8.91 5.07 -11.31
N VAL A 18 8.77 5.94 -12.31
CA VAL A 18 7.90 7.13 -12.22
C VAL A 18 6.44 6.68 -12.05
N GLN A 19 5.99 5.72 -12.86
CA GLN A 19 4.63 5.18 -12.77
C GLN A 19 4.33 4.54 -11.41
N ALA A 20 5.27 3.76 -10.85
CA ALA A 20 5.12 3.16 -9.52
C ALA A 20 5.06 4.23 -8.41
N THR A 21 5.84 5.30 -8.55
CA THR A 21 5.83 6.42 -7.59
C THR A 21 4.50 7.16 -7.61
N ASP A 22 3.94 7.40 -8.79
CA ASP A 22 2.65 8.08 -8.93
C ASP A 22 1.48 7.20 -8.44
N GLN A 23 1.50 5.90 -8.75
CA GLN A 23 0.54 4.93 -8.21
C GLN A 23 0.58 4.88 -6.68
N TYR A 24 1.77 4.92 -6.09
CA TYR A 24 1.94 4.93 -4.64
C TYR A 24 1.36 6.19 -3.99
N LYS A 25 1.62 7.37 -4.56
CA LYS A 25 1.05 8.63 -4.06
C LYS A 25 -0.47 8.64 -4.17
N ALA A 26 -0.99 8.26 -5.33
CA ALA A 26 -2.44 8.17 -5.55
C ALA A 26 -3.11 7.18 -4.59
N PHE A 27 -2.44 6.07 -4.27
CA PHE A 27 -2.90 5.14 -3.25
C PHE A 27 -2.99 5.81 -1.88
N ILE A 28 -1.93 6.48 -1.40
CA ILE A 28 -1.92 7.19 -0.12
C ILE A 28 -3.07 8.21 -0.05
N GLU A 29 -3.19 9.07 -1.05
CA GLU A 29 -4.24 10.09 -1.12
C GLU A 29 -5.63 9.45 -1.04
N LYS A 30 -5.85 8.36 -1.77
CA LYS A 30 -7.14 7.68 -1.83
C LYS A 30 -7.52 7.05 -0.50
N ILE A 31 -6.61 6.33 0.15
CA ILE A 31 -6.94 5.61 1.39
C ILE A 31 -7.11 6.55 2.59
N VAL A 32 -6.44 7.72 2.56
CA VAL A 32 -6.63 8.78 3.56
C VAL A 32 -7.97 9.47 3.33
N SER A 33 -8.29 9.80 2.07
CA SER A 33 -9.59 10.40 1.72
C SER A 33 -10.74 9.48 2.09
N ASP A 34 -10.66 8.19 1.78
CA ASP A 34 -11.72 7.22 2.10
C ASP A 34 -11.69 6.76 3.56
N ALA A 35 -10.58 7.02 4.27
CA ALA A 35 -10.30 6.53 5.62
C ALA A 35 -10.41 5.01 5.77
N LYS A 36 -9.96 4.29 4.73
CA LYS A 36 -9.94 2.82 4.72
C LYS A 36 -9.06 2.26 3.62
N VAL A 37 -8.73 0.98 3.77
CA VAL A 37 -8.16 0.11 2.74
C VAL A 37 -9.01 -1.14 2.62
N PHE A 38 -8.79 -1.89 1.53
CA PHE A 38 -9.36 -3.22 1.37
C PHE A 38 -8.23 -4.25 1.42
N ALA A 39 -8.47 -5.37 2.08
CA ALA A 39 -7.58 -6.51 2.13
C ALA A 39 -8.39 -7.80 1.89
N LEU A 40 -7.70 -8.91 1.68
CA LEU A 40 -8.32 -10.21 1.54
C LEU A 40 -8.07 -11.05 2.79
N TYR A 41 -9.11 -11.73 3.28
CA TYR A 41 -9.03 -12.58 4.47
C TYR A 41 -9.62 -13.98 4.25
N ASP A 42 -8.88 -15.01 4.65
CA ASP A 42 -9.27 -16.42 4.78
C ASP A 42 -8.37 -17.08 5.84
N GLU A 43 -8.87 -17.23 7.08
CA GLU A 43 -8.09 -17.68 8.25
C GLU A 43 -6.77 -16.88 8.49
N GLY A 44 -6.67 -15.68 7.90
CA GLY A 44 -5.46 -14.87 7.85
C GLY A 44 -5.48 -13.87 6.69
N TRP A 45 -4.60 -12.87 6.73
CA TRP A 45 -4.46 -11.90 5.64
C TRP A 45 -3.76 -12.51 4.43
N ALA A 46 -4.25 -12.19 3.24
CA ALA A 46 -3.65 -12.68 2.00
C ALA A 46 -2.19 -12.22 1.83
N LEU A 47 -1.33 -13.19 1.55
CA LEU A 47 0.09 -12.98 1.27
C LEU A 47 0.41 -13.29 -0.19
N CYS A 48 1.23 -12.47 -0.81
CA CYS A 48 1.86 -12.77 -2.10
C CYS A 48 3.38 -12.87 -1.95
N ALA A 49 4.00 -13.77 -2.71
CA ALA A 49 5.45 -13.86 -2.79
C ALA A 49 6.01 -12.71 -3.64
N THR A 50 7.13 -12.14 -3.22
CA THR A 50 7.89 -11.17 -4.02
C THR A 50 8.93 -11.91 -4.88
N PRO A 51 9.52 -11.25 -5.90
CA PRO A 51 10.61 -11.84 -6.69
C PRO A 51 11.84 -12.25 -5.85
N THR A 52 11.99 -11.70 -4.64
CA THR A 52 13.09 -12.02 -3.71
C THR A 52 12.74 -13.15 -2.73
N GLY A 53 11.53 -13.71 -2.81
CA GLY A 53 11.04 -14.75 -1.88
C GLY A 53 10.53 -14.20 -0.55
N GLN A 54 10.56 -12.88 -0.34
CA GLN A 54 9.93 -12.24 0.81
C GLN A 54 8.41 -12.28 0.67
N GLN A 55 7.69 -12.39 1.79
CA GLN A 55 6.22 -12.29 1.77
C GLN A 55 5.78 -10.82 1.76
N ALA A 56 4.63 -10.55 1.15
CA ALA A 56 3.97 -9.26 1.20
C ALA A 56 2.48 -9.40 1.46
N VAL A 57 1.93 -8.60 2.37
CA VAL A 57 0.48 -8.47 2.59
C VAL A 57 -0.11 -7.63 1.47
N ALA A 58 -1.15 -8.14 0.79
CA ALA A 58 -1.80 -7.44 -0.31
C ALA A 58 -2.94 -6.54 0.18
N VAL A 59 -2.94 -5.28 -0.26
CA VAL A 59 -3.98 -4.29 0.04
C VAL A 59 -4.37 -3.48 -1.19
N TRP A 60 -5.60 -2.99 -1.22
CA TRP A 60 -6.17 -2.23 -2.33
C TRP A 60 -6.87 -0.96 -1.85
N GLN A 61 -6.82 0.07 -2.69
CA GLN A 61 -7.54 1.33 -2.45
C GLN A 61 -9.05 1.24 -2.74
N SER A 62 -9.52 0.17 -3.39
CA SER A 62 -10.95 -0.03 -3.65
C SER A 62 -11.35 -1.50 -3.56
N LYS A 63 -12.61 -1.72 -3.18
CA LYS A 63 -13.23 -3.05 -3.14
C LYS A 63 -13.19 -3.73 -4.50
N SER A 64 -13.47 -2.98 -5.58
CA SER A 64 -13.52 -3.51 -6.94
C SER A 64 -12.18 -4.08 -7.38
N LEU A 65 -11.06 -3.42 -7.04
CA LEU A 65 -9.72 -3.92 -7.37
C LEU A 65 -9.41 -5.21 -6.60
N ALA A 66 -9.71 -5.26 -5.29
CA ALA A 66 -9.53 -6.46 -4.50
C ALA A 66 -10.37 -7.64 -5.02
N GLN A 67 -11.60 -7.37 -5.47
CA GLN A 67 -12.52 -8.39 -5.99
C GLN A 67 -11.98 -9.09 -7.25
N LEU A 68 -11.17 -8.41 -8.07
CA LEU A 68 -10.56 -8.99 -9.27
C LEU A 68 -9.63 -10.18 -8.96
N LEU A 69 -9.12 -10.22 -7.72
CA LEU A 69 -8.19 -11.24 -7.28
C LEU A 69 -8.89 -12.43 -6.61
N VAL A 70 -10.18 -12.33 -6.28
CA VAL A 70 -10.95 -13.41 -5.65
C VAL A 70 -11.34 -14.45 -6.71
N LYS A 71 -10.34 -15.19 -7.18
CA LYS A 71 -10.45 -16.28 -8.16
C LYS A 71 -9.25 -17.21 -8.02
N ASP A 72 -9.32 -18.38 -8.65
CA ASP A 72 -8.23 -19.36 -8.66
C ASP A 72 -7.69 -19.65 -7.25
N ASN A 73 -6.39 -19.43 -7.04
CA ASN A 73 -5.70 -19.65 -5.75
C ASN A 73 -6.26 -18.81 -4.60
N TRP A 74 -6.99 -17.73 -4.90
CA TRP A 74 -7.51 -16.80 -3.92
C TRP A 74 -9.05 -16.84 -3.86
N SER A 75 -9.66 -17.87 -4.45
CA SER A 75 -11.13 -18.05 -4.52
C SER A 75 -11.84 -18.16 -3.17
N ARG A 76 -11.14 -18.54 -2.10
CA ARG A 76 -11.68 -18.65 -0.74
C ARG A 76 -11.61 -17.34 0.06
N TYR A 77 -10.80 -16.40 -0.40
CA TYR A 77 -10.62 -15.13 0.30
C TYR A 77 -11.84 -14.23 0.15
N ASN A 78 -12.18 -13.55 1.24
CA ASN A 78 -13.23 -12.55 1.26
C ASN A 78 -12.61 -11.15 1.30
N VAL A 79 -13.20 -10.21 0.54
CA VAL A 79 -12.79 -8.81 0.60
C VAL A 79 -13.25 -8.20 1.92
N GLN A 80 -12.29 -7.74 2.71
CA GLN A 80 -12.49 -7.06 3.98
C GLN A 80 -12.16 -5.58 3.86
N GLU A 81 -13.03 -4.74 4.42
CA GLU A 81 -12.74 -3.34 4.64
C GLU A 81 -11.96 -3.20 5.96
N VAL A 82 -10.81 -2.55 5.91
CA VAL A 82 -9.99 -2.24 7.09
C VAL A 82 -10.00 -0.72 7.25
N ASN A 83 -10.56 -0.22 8.35
CA ASN A 83 -10.55 1.21 8.62
C ASN A 83 -9.11 1.73 8.73
N PHE A 84 -8.90 3.00 8.38
CA PHE A 84 -7.56 3.57 8.27
C PHE A 84 -6.79 3.56 9.59
N ILE A 85 -7.46 3.76 10.73
CA ILE A 85 -6.79 3.74 12.04
C ILE A 85 -6.26 2.34 12.35
N SER A 86 -7.08 1.29 12.22
CA SER A 86 -6.65 -0.10 12.41
C SER A 86 -5.54 -0.49 11.42
N PHE A 87 -5.61 -0.01 10.18
CA PHE A 87 -4.56 -0.22 9.21
C PHE A 87 -3.22 0.37 9.68
N ILE A 88 -3.20 1.63 10.11
CA ILE A 88 -1.98 2.34 10.54
C ILE A 88 -1.47 1.89 11.90
N GLU A 89 -2.35 1.63 12.87
CA GLU A 89 -1.95 1.34 14.26
C GLU A 89 -1.75 -0.15 14.55
N GLN A 90 -2.27 -1.05 13.70
CA GLN A 90 -2.19 -2.50 13.93
C GLN A 90 -1.54 -3.21 12.74
N MET A 91 -2.10 -3.08 11.54
CA MET A 91 -1.64 -3.86 10.38
C MET A 91 -0.23 -3.47 9.94
N ILE A 92 0.06 -2.17 9.80
CA ILE A 92 1.40 -1.72 9.39
C ILE A 92 2.49 -2.07 10.42
N PRO A 93 2.28 -1.87 11.75
CA PRO A 93 3.22 -2.35 12.76
C PRO A 93 3.46 -3.87 12.69
N PHE A 94 2.41 -4.66 12.50
CA PHE A 94 2.53 -6.11 12.33
C PHE A 94 3.38 -6.47 11.10
N ILE A 95 3.13 -5.83 9.95
CA ILE A 95 3.93 -6.01 8.72
C ILE A 95 5.41 -5.70 8.97
N HIS A 96 5.68 -4.61 9.68
CA HIS A 96 7.05 -4.21 10.01
C HIS A 96 7.75 -5.22 10.93
N GLN A 97 7.09 -5.64 12.01
CA GLN A 97 7.65 -6.57 13.00
C GLN A 97 7.96 -7.96 12.42
N ASN A 98 7.17 -8.40 11.44
CA ASN A 98 7.32 -9.71 10.81
C ASN A 98 8.21 -9.69 9.56
N ASN A 99 8.96 -8.60 9.31
CA ASN A 99 9.78 -8.42 8.10
C ASN A 99 9.02 -8.76 6.80
N THR A 100 7.74 -8.40 6.75
CA THR A 100 6.86 -8.60 5.62
C THR A 100 6.75 -7.27 4.86
N LEU A 101 6.52 -7.30 3.55
CA LEU A 101 6.25 -6.10 2.77
C LEU A 101 4.75 -5.81 2.67
N LEU A 102 4.43 -4.61 2.22
CA LEU A 102 3.09 -4.25 1.78
C LEU A 102 3.08 -4.27 0.24
N SER A 103 2.14 -5.02 -0.34
CA SER A 103 1.87 -5.06 -1.78
C SER A 103 0.61 -4.25 -2.07
N ILE A 104 0.79 -3.13 -2.75
CA ILE A 104 -0.27 -2.16 -3.03
C ILE A 104 -0.86 -2.42 -4.42
N ASN A 105 -2.19 -2.50 -4.46
CA ASN A 105 -3.00 -2.62 -5.68
C ASN A 105 -2.54 -3.76 -6.59
N LEU A 106 -2.30 -4.95 -6.02
CA LEU A 106 -1.95 -6.14 -6.79
C LEU A 106 -3.00 -6.40 -7.87
N THR A 107 -2.57 -6.57 -9.11
CA THR A 107 -3.43 -6.92 -10.24
C THR A 107 -3.39 -8.44 -10.52
N PRO A 108 -4.38 -9.00 -11.23
CA PRO A 108 -4.36 -10.40 -11.65
C PRO A 108 -3.12 -10.78 -12.48
N GLU A 109 -2.51 -9.81 -13.18
CA GLU A 109 -1.29 -9.98 -13.97
C GLU A 109 -0.02 -9.95 -13.10
N GLY A 110 -0.16 -9.79 -11.79
CA GLY A 110 0.95 -9.77 -10.83
C GLY A 110 1.62 -8.41 -10.64
N GLN A 111 1.08 -7.34 -11.24
CA GLN A 111 1.62 -5.99 -11.06
C GLN A 111 1.22 -5.44 -9.69
N ASN A 112 2.16 -4.82 -8.98
CA ASN A 112 1.91 -4.16 -7.70
C ASN A 112 3.01 -3.13 -7.41
N VAL A 113 2.79 -2.32 -6.37
CA VAL A 113 3.86 -1.53 -5.75
C VAL A 113 4.23 -2.15 -4.41
N LEU A 114 5.50 -2.51 -4.24
CA LEU A 114 6.04 -3.02 -2.98
C LEU A 114 6.61 -1.89 -2.12
N VAL A 115 6.27 -1.87 -0.83
CA VAL A 115 6.80 -0.92 0.14
C VAL A 115 6.99 -1.58 1.50
N SER A 116 8.04 -1.22 2.24
CA SER A 116 8.21 -1.71 3.61
C SER A 116 7.23 -1.01 4.56
N GLY A 117 6.78 -1.71 5.61
CA GLY A 117 5.88 -1.12 6.62
C GLY A 117 6.45 0.18 7.23
N ARG A 118 7.76 0.20 7.50
CA ARG A 118 8.44 1.40 8.02
C ARG A 118 8.41 2.58 7.05
N LYS A 119 8.73 2.35 5.77
CA LYS A 119 8.69 3.42 4.75
C LYS A 119 7.27 3.93 4.59
N PHE A 120 6.31 3.03 4.50
CA PHE A 120 4.89 3.37 4.39
C PHE A 120 4.42 4.27 5.54
N LEU A 121 4.77 3.90 6.77
CA LEU A 121 4.40 4.65 7.97
C LEU A 121 5.02 6.06 8.01
N LEU A 122 6.27 6.19 7.60
CA LEU A 122 6.96 7.49 7.47
C LEU A 122 6.28 8.39 6.44
N ASP A 123 5.97 7.83 5.26
CA ASP A 123 5.35 8.57 4.17
C ASP A 123 3.92 9.01 4.54
N ILE A 124 3.11 8.11 5.11
CA ILE A 124 1.76 8.43 5.62
C ILE A 124 1.81 9.50 6.70
N LYS A 125 2.71 9.37 7.68
CA LYS A 125 2.84 10.36 8.74
C LYS A 125 3.18 11.74 8.15
N SER A 126 4.10 11.80 7.20
CA SER A 126 4.49 13.04 6.52
C SER A 126 3.32 13.65 5.74
N TYR A 127 2.57 12.82 5.00
CA TYR A 127 1.38 13.26 4.27
C TYR A 127 0.29 13.80 5.19
N LEU A 128 0.00 13.11 6.31
CA LEU A 128 -0.97 13.58 7.28
C LEU A 128 -0.53 14.89 7.97
N TYR A 129 0.77 15.11 8.19
CA TYR A 129 1.28 16.40 8.68
C TYR A 129 1.02 17.55 7.69
N GLN A 130 1.23 17.30 6.40
CA GLN A 130 0.93 18.29 5.36
C GLN A 130 -0.56 18.62 5.33
N LEU A 131 -1.44 17.59 5.38
CA LEU A 131 -2.88 17.80 5.47
C LEU A 131 -3.28 18.57 6.73
N TYR A 132 -2.74 18.19 7.89
CA TYR A 132 -3.04 18.86 9.17
C TYR A 132 -2.69 20.35 9.16
N THR A 133 -1.64 20.72 8.42
CA THR A 133 -1.19 22.12 8.30
C THR A 133 -2.09 22.95 7.38
N ASN A 134 -2.67 22.32 6.35
CA ASN A 134 -3.44 23.01 5.32
C ASN A 134 -4.97 22.90 5.49
N GLN A 135 -5.45 21.85 6.16
CA GLN A 135 -6.86 21.42 6.23
C GLN A 135 -7.16 20.80 7.62
N LEU A 136 -7.05 21.62 8.66
CA LEU A 136 -7.19 21.17 10.06
C LEU A 136 -8.57 20.54 10.34
N GLU A 137 -9.61 21.00 9.64
CA GLU A 137 -10.99 20.52 9.76
C GLU A 137 -11.14 19.02 9.49
N LEU A 138 -10.29 18.43 8.64
CA LEU A 138 -10.30 16.99 8.35
C LEU A 138 -9.96 16.12 9.58
N PHE A 139 -9.34 16.71 10.61
CA PHE A 139 -8.90 16.03 11.82
C PHE A 139 -9.83 16.25 13.02
N GLN A 140 -10.99 16.90 12.82
CA GLN A 140 -11.99 17.07 13.88
C GLN A 140 -12.58 15.71 14.30
N ASP A 141 -12.79 14.81 13.34
CA ASP A 141 -13.21 13.43 13.60
C ASP A 141 -12.00 12.49 13.72
N GLN A 142 -11.58 12.25 14.96
CA GLN A 142 -10.48 11.34 15.27
C GLN A 142 -10.84 9.85 15.11
N THR A 143 -12.08 9.51 14.80
CA THR A 143 -12.48 8.13 14.46
C THR A 143 -12.18 7.80 13.00
N ARG A 144 -12.02 8.84 12.18
CA ARG A 144 -11.71 8.72 10.74
C ARG A 144 -10.22 8.80 10.47
N LEU A 145 -9.54 9.84 10.98
CA LEU A 145 -8.11 10.06 10.76
C LEU A 145 -7.35 10.25 12.08
N PRO A 146 -6.23 9.55 12.29
CA PRO A 146 -5.38 9.77 13.44
C PRO A 146 -4.63 11.10 13.31
N LEU A 147 -4.39 11.76 14.45
CA LEU A 147 -3.49 12.91 14.46
C LEU A 147 -2.07 12.47 14.08
N PRO A 148 -1.34 13.20 13.20
CA PRO A 148 -0.01 12.79 12.76
C PRO A 148 0.98 12.54 13.91
N ARG A 149 0.88 13.36 14.97
CA ARG A 149 1.69 13.23 16.20
C ARG A 149 1.42 11.97 17.02
N LYS A 150 0.25 11.35 16.87
CA LYS A 150 -0.11 10.11 17.58
C LYS A 150 0.46 8.86 16.89
N ILE A 151 0.82 8.96 15.60
CA ILE A 151 1.42 7.85 14.85
C ILE A 151 2.85 7.61 15.34
N ARG A 152 3.06 6.46 15.96
CA ARG A 152 4.37 6.01 16.46
C ARG A 152 5.16 5.36 15.34
N ILE A 153 6.43 5.73 15.21
CA ILE A 153 7.38 5.02 14.34
C ILE A 153 8.22 4.18 15.30
N HIS A 154 8.02 2.86 15.28
CA HIS A 154 8.84 1.95 16.05
C HIS A 154 10.22 1.82 15.39
N HIS A 155 11.25 1.72 16.24
CA HIS A 155 12.66 1.57 15.82
C HIS A 155 13.02 0.10 15.67
#